data_AF-A0A972NZD8-F1
#
_entry.id   AF-A0A972NZD8-F1
#
_cell.length_a   1.000
_cell.length_b   1.000
_cell.length_c   1.000
_cell.angle_alpha   90.00
_cell.angle_beta   90.00
_cell.angle_gamma   90.00
#
_symmetry.space_group_name_H-M   'P 1'
#
loop_
_entity.id
_entity.type
_entity.pdbx_description
1 polymer ?
#
loop_
_entity_poly.entity_id
_entity_poly.type
_entity_poly.pdbx_seq_one_letter_code
_entity_poly.pdbx_strand_id
1 'polypeptide(L)'
;MLELSVRDKAMLSGEFGDGAALAMRIVVATAHVMNAQRLVDISSAHIDGCLYHGSVSLDFVERFVASGTQVAVPTTLNVGSLDLIHPELYRGKPETANAAKRLMEAHLELGCEATFTCAPYQLKHRPRLGDQIAWAESNAIVFANSVLGARTSRYGDFLDLAAAITGRVPYAGLHVTENRAAHLVLAAPNLSDSSRRDACFAALGFFLGLKAGATVAAITGLPADTTEDELKSLGAAAASSGSVALFHAVGITPEASTLDAALQGGEPEQTIVVSEADLVAIHHKWNDARSSGPLAAISLGTPHFSVNEFRRLAKLFESHKGPLRCDFYVNTNRYVLWQIEEEGLAQQLASRGVQIVVDTCTYITPVMKQIKGLVMTNSGKWAHYAPANIGVTVAFGSMTECVRSAFEGRVCTDELAG
;
A
#
# COMPACT_ATOMS: atom_id res chain seq x y z
N MET A 1 -9.90 -8.57 -32.27
CA MET A 1 -9.84 -9.97 -31.81
C MET A 1 -8.56 -10.10 -31.00
N LEU A 2 -8.61 -10.69 -29.81
CA LEU A 2 -7.44 -10.86 -28.94
C LEU A 2 -6.44 -11.84 -29.57
N GLU A 3 -5.19 -11.40 -29.73
CA GLU A 3 -4.10 -12.26 -30.19
C GLU A 3 -3.51 -13.04 -29.01
N LEU A 4 -3.49 -14.37 -29.17
CA LEU A 4 -2.99 -15.31 -28.19
C LEU A 4 -1.78 -16.05 -28.76
N SER A 5 -0.70 -16.13 -27.97
CA SER A 5 0.48 -16.91 -28.32
C SER A 5 0.16 -18.41 -28.34
N VAL A 6 1.10 -19.22 -28.85
CA VAL A 6 0.99 -20.69 -28.80
C VAL A 6 0.84 -21.17 -27.35
N ARG A 7 1.64 -20.60 -26.43
CA ARG A 7 1.59 -20.93 -25.00
C ARG A 7 0.23 -20.56 -24.37
N ASP A 8 -0.33 -19.41 -24.72
CA ASP A 8 -1.64 -18.97 -24.24
C ASP A 8 -2.75 -19.94 -24.68
N LYS A 9 -2.72 -20.37 -25.95
CA LYS A 9 -3.69 -21.33 -26.50
C LYS A 9 -3.56 -22.71 -25.85
N ALA A 10 -2.33 -23.17 -25.62
CA ALA A 10 -2.05 -24.44 -24.95
C ALA A 10 -2.50 -24.43 -23.47
N MET A 11 -2.36 -23.30 -22.75
CA MET A 11 -2.96 -23.17 -21.42
C MET A 11 -4.49 -23.25 -21.49
N LEU A 12 -5.13 -22.55 -22.42
CA LEU A 12 -6.59 -22.58 -22.58
C LEU A 12 -7.14 -23.96 -22.95
N SER A 13 -6.41 -24.74 -23.74
CA SER A 13 -6.80 -26.10 -24.16
C SER A 13 -6.65 -27.14 -23.04
N GLY A 14 -5.97 -26.80 -21.93
CA GLY A 14 -5.75 -27.70 -20.80
C GLY A 14 -4.43 -28.47 -20.83
N GLU A 15 -3.53 -28.18 -21.77
CA GLU A 15 -2.22 -28.86 -21.85
C GLU A 15 -1.33 -28.61 -20.62
N PHE A 16 -1.61 -27.52 -19.88
CA PHE A 16 -0.94 -27.16 -18.61
C PHE A 16 -1.78 -27.52 -17.37
N GLY A 17 -2.83 -28.34 -17.52
CA GLY A 17 -3.74 -28.73 -16.46
C GLY A 17 -4.92 -27.78 -16.26
N ASP A 18 -5.93 -28.26 -15.54
CA ASP A 18 -7.24 -27.60 -15.42
C ASP A 18 -7.18 -26.25 -14.70
N GLY A 19 -6.30 -26.12 -13.70
CA GLY A 19 -6.12 -24.86 -12.98
C GLY A 19 -5.49 -23.78 -13.86
N ALA A 20 -4.42 -24.10 -14.60
CA ALA A 20 -3.84 -23.18 -15.57
C ALA A 20 -4.86 -22.75 -16.64
N ALA A 21 -5.68 -23.70 -17.13
CA ALA A 21 -6.75 -23.39 -18.08
C ALA A 21 -7.81 -22.45 -17.48
N LEU A 22 -8.19 -22.66 -16.22
CA LEU A 22 -9.14 -21.78 -15.51
C LEU A 22 -8.57 -20.36 -15.34
N ALA A 23 -7.34 -20.25 -14.84
CA ALA A 23 -6.66 -18.96 -14.70
C ALA A 23 -6.56 -18.23 -16.05
N MET A 24 -6.19 -18.95 -17.11
CA MET A 24 -6.06 -18.39 -18.45
C MET A 24 -7.41 -17.90 -19.01
N ARG A 25 -8.51 -18.61 -18.75
CA ARG A 25 -9.86 -18.13 -19.11
C ARG A 25 -10.21 -16.81 -18.42
N ILE A 26 -9.84 -16.65 -17.14
CA ILE A 26 -10.03 -15.40 -16.40
C ILE A 26 -9.23 -14.27 -17.07
N VAL A 27 -7.93 -14.49 -17.33
CA VAL A 27 -7.06 -13.50 -17.99
C VAL A 27 -7.61 -13.08 -19.37
N VAL A 28 -8.07 -14.04 -20.18
CA VAL A 28 -8.67 -13.76 -21.51
C VAL A 28 -9.98 -12.98 -21.39
N ALA A 29 -10.85 -13.34 -20.45
CA ALA A 29 -12.10 -12.62 -20.21
C ALA A 29 -11.80 -11.17 -19.81
N THR A 30 -10.85 -10.95 -18.91
CA THR A 30 -10.40 -9.61 -18.52
C THR A 30 -9.80 -8.85 -19.71
N ALA A 31 -8.99 -9.50 -20.55
CA ALA A 31 -8.43 -8.85 -21.73
C ALA A 31 -9.51 -8.31 -22.68
N HIS A 32 -10.60 -9.05 -22.86
CA HIS A 32 -11.76 -8.55 -23.61
C HIS A 32 -12.44 -7.35 -22.94
N VAL A 33 -12.65 -7.39 -21.61
CA VAL A 33 -13.21 -6.26 -20.85
C VAL A 33 -12.35 -5.01 -20.98
N MET A 34 -11.02 -5.17 -20.97
CA MET A 34 -10.06 -4.08 -21.11
C MET A 34 -9.80 -3.66 -22.56
N ASN A 35 -10.48 -4.26 -23.53
CA ASN A 35 -10.23 -4.07 -24.97
C ASN A 35 -8.76 -4.28 -25.37
N ALA A 36 -8.03 -5.16 -24.68
CA ALA A 36 -6.66 -5.48 -25.01
C ALA A 36 -6.59 -6.27 -26.31
N GLN A 37 -5.62 -5.93 -27.17
CA GLN A 37 -5.40 -6.64 -28.43
C GLN A 37 -4.49 -7.84 -28.28
N ARG A 38 -3.68 -7.88 -27.21
CA ARG A 38 -2.72 -8.95 -26.92
C ARG A 38 -2.47 -9.07 -25.43
N LEU A 39 -1.86 -10.17 -25.01
CA LEU A 39 -1.33 -10.36 -23.67
C LEU A 39 0.18 -10.10 -23.63
N VAL A 40 0.71 -9.77 -22.45
CA VAL A 40 2.16 -9.65 -22.19
C VAL A 40 2.57 -10.57 -21.05
N ASP A 41 3.83 -10.97 -21.07
CA ASP A 41 4.48 -11.65 -19.95
C ASP A 41 4.70 -10.67 -18.80
N ILE A 42 4.53 -11.17 -17.58
CA ILE A 42 4.94 -10.47 -16.35
C ILE A 42 6.18 -11.13 -15.77
N SER A 43 7.02 -10.35 -15.09
CA SER A 43 8.23 -10.83 -14.41
C SER A 43 7.98 -11.24 -12.96
N SER A 44 6.93 -10.72 -12.33
CA SER A 44 6.54 -11.04 -10.95
C SER A 44 5.07 -10.69 -10.67
N ALA A 45 4.54 -11.23 -9.58
CA ALA A 45 3.21 -10.90 -9.07
C ALA A 45 3.23 -10.58 -7.56
N HIS A 46 2.25 -9.80 -7.11
CA HIS A 46 1.99 -9.53 -5.70
C HIS A 46 0.48 -9.62 -5.44
N ILE A 47 0.07 -10.66 -4.74
CA ILE A 47 -1.34 -11.05 -4.56
C ILE A 47 -1.97 -10.23 -3.44
N ASP A 48 -3.05 -9.50 -3.75
CA ASP A 48 -3.85 -8.72 -2.80
C ASP A 48 -4.88 -9.59 -2.06
N GLY A 49 -5.40 -10.62 -2.73
CA GLY A 49 -6.44 -11.54 -2.23
C GLY A 49 -6.08 -12.44 -1.03
N CYS A 50 -5.15 -12.01 -0.19
CA CYS A 50 -4.65 -12.71 1.00
C CYS A 50 -5.53 -12.49 2.25
N LEU A 51 -6.44 -11.53 2.21
CA LEU A 51 -7.36 -11.20 3.30
C LEU A 51 -8.62 -12.08 3.25
N TYR A 52 -8.95 -12.69 4.39
CA TYR A 52 -10.15 -13.52 4.51
C TYR A 52 -11.40 -12.66 4.72
N HIS A 53 -12.16 -12.47 3.63
CA HIS A 53 -13.45 -11.76 3.63
C HIS A 53 -14.67 -12.68 3.63
N GLY A 54 -14.46 -14.00 3.66
CA GLY A 54 -15.50 -15.03 3.63
C GLY A 54 -15.02 -16.28 2.88
N SER A 55 -15.89 -17.30 2.81
CA SER A 55 -15.52 -18.58 2.20
C SER A 55 -15.07 -18.45 0.75
N VAL A 56 -15.63 -17.49 -0.02
CA VAL A 56 -15.29 -17.29 -1.43
C VAL A 56 -13.80 -17.05 -1.65
N SER A 57 -13.13 -16.28 -0.77
CA SER A 57 -11.69 -16.05 -0.85
C SER A 57 -10.90 -17.37 -0.74
N LEU A 58 -11.36 -18.28 0.12
CA LEU A 58 -10.74 -19.59 0.32
C LEU A 58 -11.08 -20.57 -0.78
N ASP A 59 -12.36 -20.69 -1.14
CA ASP A 59 -12.86 -21.60 -2.18
C ASP A 59 -12.15 -21.36 -3.53
N PHE A 60 -11.86 -20.11 -3.85
CA PHE A 60 -11.14 -19.75 -5.07
C PHE A 60 -9.71 -20.28 -5.07
N VAL A 61 -8.94 -20.06 -4.00
CA VAL A 61 -7.53 -20.48 -3.91
C VAL A 61 -7.44 -22.01 -3.80
N GLU A 62 -8.30 -22.64 -3.00
CA GLU A 62 -8.41 -24.09 -2.84
C GLU A 62 -8.70 -24.78 -4.17
N ARG A 63 -9.44 -24.13 -5.07
CA ARG A 63 -9.70 -24.70 -6.40
C ARG A 63 -8.41 -24.91 -7.21
N PHE A 64 -7.44 -24.01 -7.09
CA PHE A 64 -6.14 -24.14 -7.77
C PHE A 64 -5.20 -25.10 -7.03
N VAL A 65 -5.25 -25.13 -5.70
CA VAL A 65 -4.50 -26.10 -4.88
C VAL A 65 -4.94 -27.52 -5.25
N ALA A 66 -6.26 -27.77 -5.29
CA ALA A 66 -6.83 -29.07 -5.64
C ALA A 66 -6.51 -29.51 -7.08
N SER A 67 -6.26 -28.57 -8.00
CA SER A 67 -5.82 -28.90 -9.37
C SER A 67 -4.31 -29.13 -9.50
N GLY A 68 -3.55 -29.04 -8.41
CA GLY A 68 -2.09 -29.19 -8.41
C GLY A 68 -1.34 -28.10 -9.18
N THR A 69 -1.99 -26.96 -9.42
CA THR A 69 -1.39 -25.84 -10.16
C THR A 69 -0.44 -25.05 -9.24
N GLN A 70 0.53 -24.39 -9.84
CA GLN A 70 1.51 -23.55 -9.16
C GLN A 70 1.59 -22.20 -9.87
N VAL A 71 2.08 -21.17 -9.16
CA VAL A 71 2.43 -19.90 -9.79
C VAL A 71 3.58 -20.08 -10.78
N ALA A 72 3.51 -19.39 -11.92
CA ALA A 72 4.50 -19.49 -12.99
C ALA A 72 5.62 -18.43 -12.90
N VAL A 73 5.44 -17.42 -12.04
CA VAL A 73 6.39 -16.32 -11.82
C VAL A 73 6.64 -16.12 -10.32
N PRO A 74 7.78 -15.50 -9.93
CA PRO A 74 8.00 -15.09 -8.54
C PRO A 74 6.81 -14.31 -8.01
N THR A 75 6.17 -14.83 -6.96
CA THR A 75 4.90 -14.31 -6.45
C THR A 75 5.00 -14.07 -4.96
N THR A 76 4.74 -12.83 -4.55
CA THR A 76 4.73 -12.41 -3.16
C THR A 76 3.29 -12.18 -2.69
N LEU A 77 3.08 -12.12 -1.39
CA LEU A 77 1.76 -12.01 -0.77
C LEU A 77 1.61 -10.68 -0.04
N ASN A 78 0.47 -10.02 -0.25
CA ASN A 78 0.03 -8.89 0.56
C ASN A 78 -0.30 -9.36 1.99
N VAL A 79 -0.63 -8.42 2.87
CA VAL A 79 -1.08 -8.68 4.22
C VAL A 79 -2.18 -9.74 4.27
N GLY A 80 -2.05 -10.67 5.21
CA GLY A 80 -3.11 -11.61 5.57
C GLY A 80 -3.98 -11.05 6.70
N SER A 81 -4.94 -11.87 7.13
CA SER A 81 -5.83 -11.53 8.24
C SER A 81 -5.29 -11.95 9.62
N LEU A 82 -4.02 -12.39 9.69
CA LEU A 82 -3.36 -12.81 10.92
C LEU A 82 -1.90 -12.42 10.90
N ASP A 83 -1.37 -12.09 12.08
CA ASP A 83 0.06 -12.17 12.35
C ASP A 83 0.39 -13.64 12.65
N LEU A 84 1.10 -14.32 11.75
CA LEU A 84 1.44 -15.73 11.95
C LEU A 84 2.68 -15.91 12.83
N ILE A 85 3.47 -14.86 13.05
CA ILE A 85 4.61 -14.86 13.98
C ILE A 85 4.10 -14.63 15.41
N HIS A 86 3.08 -13.78 15.57
CA HIS A 86 2.46 -13.42 16.85
C HIS A 86 0.95 -13.71 16.87
N PRO A 87 0.52 -14.99 16.76
CA PRO A 87 -0.90 -15.34 16.67
C PRO A 87 -1.71 -14.94 17.91
N GLU A 88 -1.07 -14.75 19.06
CA GLU A 88 -1.69 -14.29 20.31
C GLU A 88 -2.24 -12.85 20.23
N LEU A 89 -1.84 -12.09 19.21
CA LEU A 89 -2.35 -10.74 19.01
C LEU A 89 -3.75 -10.70 18.43
N TYR A 90 -4.22 -11.80 17.84
CA TYR A 90 -5.54 -11.86 17.25
C TYR A 90 -6.64 -11.90 18.31
N ARG A 91 -7.61 -10.99 18.20
CA ARG A 91 -8.72 -10.81 19.15
C ARG A 91 -10.09 -11.13 18.55
N GLY A 92 -10.12 -11.68 17.34
CA GLY A 92 -11.35 -12.05 16.66
C GLY A 92 -11.85 -13.46 17.04
N LYS A 93 -12.77 -13.98 16.23
CA LYS A 93 -13.36 -15.31 16.45
C LYS A 93 -12.39 -16.42 16.00
N PRO A 94 -12.21 -17.51 16.77
CA PRO A 94 -11.33 -18.61 16.39
C PRO A 94 -11.66 -19.21 15.01
N GLU A 95 -12.93 -19.28 14.64
CA GLU A 95 -13.34 -19.81 13.34
C GLU A 95 -12.84 -18.94 12.18
N THR A 96 -12.90 -17.62 12.34
CA THR A 96 -12.34 -16.67 11.37
C THR A 96 -10.82 -16.76 11.30
N ALA A 97 -10.14 -16.92 12.44
CA ALA A 97 -8.70 -17.14 12.47
C ALA A 97 -8.30 -18.42 11.73
N ASN A 98 -8.99 -19.54 11.98
CA ASN A 98 -8.68 -20.81 11.33
C ASN A 98 -8.85 -20.72 9.80
N ALA A 99 -9.93 -20.10 9.34
CA ALA A 99 -10.17 -19.91 7.90
C ALA A 99 -9.14 -18.95 7.27
N ALA A 100 -8.77 -17.86 7.96
CA ALA A 100 -7.72 -16.96 7.52
C ALA A 100 -6.36 -17.64 7.42
N LYS A 101 -5.98 -18.42 8.44
CA LYS A 101 -4.75 -19.19 8.44
C LYS A 101 -4.72 -20.18 7.28
N ARG A 102 -5.82 -20.89 7.05
CA ARG A 102 -5.95 -21.82 5.91
C ARG A 102 -5.78 -21.09 4.57
N LEU A 103 -6.40 -19.92 4.39
CA LEU A 103 -6.23 -19.10 3.18
C LEU A 103 -4.76 -18.71 2.96
N MET A 104 -4.07 -18.28 4.01
CA MET A 104 -2.66 -17.92 3.94
C MET A 104 -1.79 -19.13 3.58
N GLU A 105 -2.04 -20.30 4.18
CA GLU A 105 -1.36 -21.56 3.87
C GLU A 105 -1.62 -22.03 2.42
N ALA A 106 -2.86 -21.90 1.93
CA ALA A 106 -3.24 -22.30 0.58
C ALA A 106 -2.47 -21.52 -0.49
N HIS A 107 -2.20 -20.23 -0.26
CA HIS A 107 -1.33 -19.46 -1.15
C HIS A 107 0.12 -19.97 -1.17
N LEU A 108 0.65 -20.44 -0.03
CA LEU A 108 1.99 -21.03 0.04
C LEU A 108 2.05 -22.37 -0.69
N GLU A 109 0.98 -23.18 -0.60
CA GLU A 109 0.85 -24.44 -1.35
C GLU A 109 0.85 -24.22 -2.87
N LEU A 110 0.44 -23.05 -3.35
CA LEU A 110 0.54 -22.64 -4.77
C LEU A 110 1.94 -22.16 -5.19
N GLY A 111 2.90 -22.13 -4.26
CA GLY A 111 4.29 -21.72 -4.53
C GLY A 111 4.56 -20.23 -4.30
N CYS A 112 3.67 -19.50 -3.64
CA CYS A 112 3.90 -18.10 -3.28
C CYS A 112 4.89 -17.96 -2.11
N GLU A 113 5.63 -16.86 -2.08
CA GLU A 113 6.54 -16.51 -1.00
C GLU A 113 5.76 -15.88 0.18
N ALA A 114 6.05 -16.32 1.40
CA ALA A 114 5.40 -15.91 2.65
C ALA A 114 5.81 -14.51 3.13
N THR A 115 5.63 -13.49 2.29
CA THR A 115 6.08 -12.11 2.53
C THR A 115 5.11 -11.29 3.37
N PHE A 116 3.81 -11.56 3.23
CA PHE A 116 2.67 -10.92 3.90
C PHE A 116 2.84 -9.42 4.17
N THR A 117 2.93 -8.61 3.10
CA THR A 117 3.22 -7.17 3.24
C THR A 117 2.54 -6.33 2.18
N CYS A 118 1.96 -5.20 2.59
CA CYS A 118 1.44 -4.20 1.66
C CYS A 118 2.54 -3.31 1.04
N ALA A 119 3.79 -3.48 1.47
CA ALA A 119 4.95 -2.74 0.94
C ALA A 119 5.97 -3.70 0.30
N PRO A 120 5.63 -4.43 -0.77
CA PRO A 120 6.53 -5.41 -1.42
C PRO A 120 7.78 -4.75 -2.01
N TYR A 121 7.73 -3.46 -2.33
CA TYR A 121 8.90 -2.68 -2.75
C TYR A 121 9.95 -2.49 -1.65
N GLN A 122 9.68 -2.89 -0.40
CA GLN A 122 10.71 -2.93 0.66
C GLN A 122 11.45 -4.28 0.73
N LEU A 123 11.04 -5.27 -0.06
CA LEU A 123 11.68 -6.59 -0.11
C LEU A 123 12.95 -6.55 -0.96
N LYS A 124 13.76 -7.61 -0.86
CA LYS A 124 15.02 -7.74 -1.60
C LYS A 124 14.85 -7.69 -3.12
N HIS A 125 13.80 -8.33 -3.64
CA HIS A 125 13.56 -8.46 -5.07
C HIS A 125 12.55 -7.39 -5.54
N ARG A 126 13.06 -6.20 -5.85
CA ARG A 126 12.27 -5.07 -6.37
C ARG A 126 12.22 -5.08 -7.90
N PRO A 127 11.07 -4.76 -8.52
CA PRO A 127 10.98 -4.50 -9.96
C PRO A 127 11.87 -3.35 -10.40
N ARG A 128 12.31 -3.38 -11.66
CA ARG A 128 13.09 -2.32 -12.30
C ARG A 128 12.21 -1.46 -13.21
N LEU A 129 12.75 -0.30 -13.61
CA LEU A 129 12.13 0.57 -14.61
C LEU A 129 11.75 -0.22 -15.87
N GLY A 130 10.48 -0.14 -16.25
CA GLY A 130 9.92 -0.80 -17.43
C GLY A 130 9.52 -2.27 -17.26
N ASP A 131 9.85 -2.93 -16.14
CA ASP A 131 9.42 -4.31 -15.89
C ASP A 131 7.88 -4.38 -15.87
N GLN A 132 7.32 -5.37 -16.57
CA GLN A 132 5.89 -5.66 -16.57
C GLN A 132 5.58 -6.60 -15.39
N ILE A 133 4.70 -6.21 -14.47
CA ILE A 133 4.38 -6.96 -13.25
C ILE A 133 2.87 -7.03 -13.03
N ALA A 134 2.42 -7.93 -12.15
CA ALA A 134 1.04 -7.98 -11.68
C ALA A 134 0.96 -7.77 -10.17
N TRP A 135 1.03 -6.50 -9.74
CA TRP A 135 0.83 -6.13 -8.34
C TRP A 135 -0.58 -5.55 -8.17
N ALA A 136 -1.33 -6.05 -7.20
CA ALA A 136 -2.75 -5.71 -7.03
C ALA A 136 -3.05 -4.80 -5.84
N GLU A 137 -2.19 -4.78 -4.82
CA GLU A 137 -2.38 -3.90 -3.66
C GLU A 137 -2.25 -2.42 -4.08
N SER A 138 -3.19 -1.57 -3.64
CA SER A 138 -3.35 -0.21 -4.16
C SER A 138 -2.16 0.74 -3.93
N ASN A 139 -1.47 0.64 -2.81
CA ASN A 139 -0.26 1.43 -2.54
C ASN A 139 0.96 0.86 -3.29
N ALA A 140 1.05 -0.45 -3.44
CA ALA A 140 2.09 -1.13 -4.19
C ALA A 140 1.96 -0.84 -5.70
N ILE A 141 0.75 -0.77 -6.25
CA ILE A 141 0.47 -0.35 -7.63
C ILE A 141 1.05 1.03 -7.89
N VAL A 142 0.63 2.03 -7.11
CA VAL A 142 1.06 3.41 -7.34
C VAL A 142 2.55 3.58 -7.09
N PHE A 143 3.12 2.90 -6.09
CA PHE A 143 4.55 2.94 -5.85
C PHE A 143 5.35 2.29 -6.99
N ALA A 144 4.92 1.12 -7.48
CA ALA A 144 5.58 0.46 -8.60
C ALA A 144 5.54 1.31 -9.87
N ASN A 145 4.38 1.90 -10.19
CA ASN A 145 4.23 2.74 -11.37
C ASN A 145 5.00 4.05 -11.25
N SER A 146 4.90 4.76 -10.13
CA SER A 146 5.50 6.08 -9.94
C SER A 146 6.97 6.02 -9.56
N VAL A 147 7.29 5.31 -8.49
CA VAL A 147 8.61 5.39 -7.84
C VAL A 147 9.61 4.46 -8.51
N LEU A 148 9.18 3.26 -8.92
CA LEU A 148 10.05 2.30 -9.61
C LEU A 148 10.03 2.47 -11.13
N GLY A 149 8.95 3.03 -11.69
CA GLY A 149 8.69 3.02 -13.14
C GLY A 149 8.42 1.62 -13.70
N ALA A 150 8.09 0.65 -12.84
CA ALA A 150 7.56 -0.64 -13.28
C ALA A 150 6.10 -0.45 -13.77
N ARG A 151 5.55 -1.47 -14.43
CA ARG A 151 4.26 -1.35 -15.12
C ARG A 151 3.28 -2.38 -14.63
N THR A 152 2.23 -1.90 -13.95
CA THR A 152 1.12 -2.71 -13.46
C THR A 152 -0.19 -1.95 -13.60
N SER A 153 -1.27 -2.66 -13.87
CA SER A 153 -2.63 -2.13 -13.81
C SER A 153 -3.29 -2.43 -12.46
N ARG A 154 -4.46 -1.84 -12.23
CA ARG A 154 -5.30 -2.18 -11.07
C ARG A 154 -6.01 -3.51 -11.34
N TYR A 155 -5.43 -4.58 -10.82
CA TYR A 155 -6.05 -5.90 -10.80
C TYR A 155 -6.87 -6.05 -9.53
N GLY A 156 -8.09 -6.57 -9.66
CA GLY A 156 -8.88 -6.97 -8.49
C GLY A 156 -8.42 -8.32 -7.96
N ASP A 157 -8.87 -8.64 -6.76
CA ASP A 157 -8.75 -9.98 -6.17
C ASP A 157 -9.13 -11.05 -7.20
N PHE A 158 -8.44 -12.19 -7.13
CA PHE A 158 -8.57 -13.36 -8.02
C PHE A 158 -7.85 -13.22 -9.37
N LEU A 159 -7.89 -12.04 -9.99
CA LEU A 159 -7.19 -11.80 -11.25
C LEU A 159 -5.68 -11.76 -11.06
N ASP A 160 -5.22 -11.22 -9.94
CA ASP A 160 -3.82 -11.24 -9.52
C ASP A 160 -3.24 -12.65 -9.41
N LEU A 161 -3.98 -13.59 -8.81
CA LEU A 161 -3.57 -14.99 -8.73
C LEU A 161 -3.62 -15.66 -10.10
N ALA A 162 -4.64 -15.37 -10.91
CA ALA A 162 -4.71 -15.86 -12.28
C ALA A 162 -3.52 -15.35 -13.14
N ALA A 163 -3.11 -14.10 -12.94
CA ALA A 163 -1.93 -13.53 -13.57
C ALA A 163 -0.64 -14.21 -13.09
N ALA A 164 -0.51 -14.50 -11.79
CA ALA A 164 0.63 -15.23 -11.24
C ALA A 164 0.75 -16.67 -11.78
N ILE A 165 -0.37 -17.39 -11.88
CA ILE A 165 -0.44 -18.77 -12.40
C ILE A 165 -0.10 -18.83 -13.88
N THR A 166 -0.61 -17.88 -14.67
CA THR A 166 -0.37 -17.88 -16.12
C THR A 166 0.97 -17.22 -16.48
N GLY A 167 1.44 -16.28 -15.66
CA GLY A 167 2.50 -15.34 -16.01
C GLY A 167 2.07 -14.34 -17.08
N ARG A 168 0.77 -14.10 -17.25
CA ARG A 168 0.20 -13.32 -18.37
C ARG A 168 -0.78 -12.27 -17.86
N VAL A 169 -0.75 -11.10 -18.48
CA VAL A 169 -1.74 -10.04 -18.26
C VAL A 169 -2.15 -9.35 -19.56
N PRO A 170 -3.32 -8.68 -19.60
CA PRO A 170 -3.71 -7.88 -20.75
C PRO A 170 -2.75 -6.71 -20.99
N TYR A 171 -2.31 -6.50 -22.24
CA TYR A 171 -1.59 -5.28 -22.61
C TYR A 171 -2.57 -4.13 -22.80
N ALA A 172 -2.93 -3.50 -21.68
CA ALA A 172 -3.86 -2.39 -21.59
C ALA A 172 -3.53 -1.53 -20.37
N GLY A 173 -4.26 -0.42 -20.17
CA GLY A 173 -4.05 0.46 -19.03
C GLY A 173 -2.60 0.94 -18.92
N LEU A 174 -2.04 0.89 -17.72
CA LEU A 174 -0.70 1.41 -17.41
C LEU A 174 0.46 0.51 -17.87
N HIS A 175 0.18 -0.63 -18.52
CA HIS A 175 1.21 -1.39 -19.25
C HIS A 175 1.64 -0.68 -20.54
N VAL A 176 0.72 0.11 -21.11
CA VAL A 176 0.86 0.84 -22.38
C VAL A 176 1.51 2.19 -22.09
N THR A 177 2.60 2.51 -22.80
CA THR A 177 3.39 3.74 -22.55
C THR A 177 2.53 5.00 -22.71
N GLU A 178 1.72 5.03 -23.76
CA GLU A 178 0.91 6.18 -24.16
C GLU A 178 -0.15 6.53 -23.09
N ASN A 179 -0.62 5.54 -22.32
CA ASN A 179 -1.58 5.74 -21.25
C ASN A 179 -0.97 6.28 -19.95
N ARG A 180 0.35 6.51 -19.93
CA ARG A 180 1.10 6.97 -18.75
C ARG A 180 1.41 8.47 -18.80
N ALA A 181 0.97 9.18 -19.83
CA ALA A 181 1.13 10.64 -19.90
C ALA A 181 0.29 11.30 -18.81
N ALA A 182 0.86 12.31 -18.13
CA ALA A 182 0.11 13.12 -17.20
C ALA A 182 -0.86 14.05 -17.95
N HIS A 183 -2.07 14.18 -17.41
CA HIS A 183 -3.11 15.09 -17.91
C HIS A 183 -3.50 16.15 -16.88
N LEU A 184 -3.09 15.98 -15.61
CA LEU A 184 -3.24 16.95 -14.53
C LEU A 184 -1.86 17.34 -14.00
N VAL A 185 -1.62 18.63 -13.75
CA VAL A 185 -0.42 19.11 -13.05
C VAL A 185 -0.80 19.70 -11.70
N LEU A 186 -0.11 19.26 -10.65
CA LEU A 186 -0.19 19.82 -9.30
C LEU A 186 1.14 20.50 -8.96
N ALA A 187 1.14 21.81 -8.80
CA ALA A 187 2.29 22.53 -8.28
C ALA A 187 2.25 22.49 -6.76
N ALA A 188 3.12 21.69 -6.15
CA ALA A 188 3.19 21.51 -4.70
C ALA A 188 3.68 22.80 -4.01
N PRO A 189 3.23 23.07 -2.77
CA PRO A 189 3.82 24.13 -1.96
C PRO A 189 5.26 23.78 -1.58
N ASN A 190 6.03 24.75 -1.08
CA ASN A 190 7.38 24.48 -0.60
C ASN A 190 7.34 23.62 0.67
N LEU A 191 7.83 22.38 0.58
CA LEU A 191 7.86 21.43 1.70
C LEU A 191 9.26 21.22 2.30
N SER A 192 10.27 21.99 1.86
CA SER A 192 11.68 21.72 2.20
C SER A 192 11.98 21.86 3.70
N ASP A 193 11.40 22.88 4.35
CA ASP A 193 11.67 23.19 5.77
C ASP A 193 10.55 22.73 6.71
N SER A 194 9.62 21.89 6.25
CA SER A 194 8.48 21.47 7.06
C SER A 194 8.90 20.48 8.15
N SER A 195 8.70 20.86 9.42
CA SER A 195 8.89 19.96 10.57
C SER A 195 7.91 18.77 10.58
N ARG A 196 6.86 18.82 9.74
CA ARG A 196 5.80 17.81 9.59
C ARG A 196 5.75 17.22 8.19
N ARG A 197 6.91 17.12 7.55
CA ARG A 197 7.03 16.69 6.15
C ARG A 197 6.26 15.39 5.86
N ASP A 198 6.32 14.38 6.74
CA ASP A 198 5.58 13.13 6.55
C ASP A 198 4.06 13.31 6.51
N ALA A 199 3.49 14.18 7.37
CA ALA A 199 2.07 14.50 7.34
C ALA A 199 1.69 15.35 6.13
N CYS A 200 2.55 16.29 5.71
CA CYS A 200 2.34 17.10 4.50
C CYS A 200 2.29 16.24 3.23
N PHE A 201 3.18 15.25 3.09
CA PHE A 201 3.17 14.33 1.95
C PHE A 201 1.92 13.44 1.92
N ALA A 202 1.47 12.93 3.07
CA ALA A 202 0.19 12.22 3.18
C ALA A 202 -1.00 13.12 2.79
N ALA A 203 -1.03 14.37 3.26
CA ALA A 203 -2.08 15.33 2.93
C ALA A 203 -2.08 15.71 1.45
N LEU A 204 -0.89 15.94 0.86
CA LEU A 204 -0.72 16.22 -0.57
C LEU A 204 -1.19 15.03 -1.42
N GLY A 205 -0.82 13.81 -1.02
CA GLY A 205 -1.30 12.59 -1.68
C GLY A 205 -2.82 12.47 -1.62
N PHE A 206 -3.41 12.70 -0.45
CA PHE A 206 -4.87 12.67 -0.32
C PHE A 206 -5.56 13.72 -1.19
N PHE A 207 -5.02 14.95 -1.23
CA PHE A 207 -5.50 16.03 -2.10
C PHE A 207 -5.39 15.65 -3.58
N LEU A 208 -4.24 15.09 -3.99
CA LEU A 208 -4.04 14.54 -5.34
C LEU A 208 -5.15 13.55 -5.67
N GLY A 209 -5.43 12.57 -4.81
CA GLY A 209 -6.48 11.60 -5.09
C GLY A 209 -7.87 12.22 -5.23
N LEU A 210 -8.21 13.23 -4.41
CA LEU A 210 -9.49 13.95 -4.54
C LEU A 210 -9.63 14.73 -5.87
N LYS A 211 -8.52 15.18 -6.46
CA LYS A 211 -8.52 15.98 -7.70
C LYS A 211 -8.35 15.12 -8.95
N ALA A 212 -7.44 14.16 -8.91
CA ALA A 212 -7.04 13.36 -10.06
C ALA A 212 -8.00 12.20 -10.32
N GLY A 213 -8.54 11.57 -9.27
CA GLY A 213 -9.23 10.29 -9.45
C GLY A 213 -8.30 9.27 -10.15
N ALA A 214 -8.77 8.70 -11.27
CA ALA A 214 -7.99 7.78 -12.09
C ALA A 214 -7.05 8.47 -13.10
N THR A 215 -7.12 9.79 -13.25
CA THR A 215 -6.27 10.56 -14.18
C THR A 215 -4.81 10.56 -13.71
N VAL A 216 -3.88 10.32 -14.64
CA VAL A 216 -2.45 10.40 -14.33
C VAL A 216 -2.07 11.87 -14.11
N ALA A 217 -1.39 12.15 -13.00
CA ALA A 217 -0.99 13.50 -12.63
C ALA A 217 0.53 13.64 -12.55
N ALA A 218 1.05 14.82 -12.90
CA ALA A 218 2.40 15.24 -12.58
C ALA A 218 2.39 16.20 -11.39
N ILE A 219 3.37 16.07 -10.50
CA ILE A 219 3.58 16.90 -9.33
C ILE A 219 4.90 17.63 -9.52
N THR A 220 4.85 18.96 -9.54
CA THR A 220 6.04 19.82 -9.61
C THR A 220 6.31 20.46 -8.25
N GLY A 221 7.54 20.91 -8.01
CA GLY A 221 7.90 21.68 -6.81
C GLY A 221 8.19 20.85 -5.55
N LEU A 222 8.15 19.51 -5.63
CA LEU A 222 8.61 18.67 -4.53
C LEU A 222 10.13 18.86 -4.30
N PRO A 223 10.61 18.84 -3.05
CA PRO A 223 12.03 19.06 -2.78
C PRO A 223 12.90 17.93 -3.36
N ALA A 224 14.12 18.25 -3.79
CA ALA A 224 15.01 17.30 -4.47
C ALA A 224 15.47 16.13 -3.57
N ASP A 225 15.42 16.29 -2.25
CA ASP A 225 15.72 15.26 -1.25
C ASP A 225 14.47 14.47 -0.81
N THR A 226 13.39 14.49 -1.60
CA THR A 226 12.20 13.68 -1.37
C THR A 226 12.57 12.20 -1.34
N THR A 227 12.18 11.53 -0.26
CA THR A 227 12.50 10.12 0.01
C THR A 227 11.45 9.17 -0.53
N GLU A 228 11.80 7.89 -0.70
CA GLU A 228 10.82 6.86 -1.04
C GLU A 228 9.71 6.71 0.01
N ASP A 229 10.01 6.91 1.30
CA ASP A 229 9.00 6.83 2.37
C ASP A 229 7.97 7.97 2.26
N GLU A 230 8.38 9.15 1.81
CA GLU A 230 7.49 10.27 1.50
C GLU A 230 6.64 10.02 0.26
N LEU A 231 7.23 9.47 -0.81
CA LEU A 231 6.50 9.07 -2.01
C LEU A 231 5.53 7.90 -1.72
N LYS A 232 5.91 6.97 -0.85
CA LYS A 232 5.05 5.90 -0.32
C LYS A 232 3.85 6.48 0.40
N SER A 233 4.07 7.42 1.31
CA SER A 233 3.00 8.10 2.06
C SER A 233 2.03 8.85 1.12
N LEU A 234 2.59 9.62 0.18
CA LEU A 234 1.83 10.35 -0.84
C LEU A 234 1.01 9.40 -1.71
N GLY A 235 1.65 8.39 -2.31
CA GLY A 235 1.01 7.43 -3.18
C GLY A 235 -0.10 6.67 -2.47
N ALA A 236 0.16 6.17 -1.26
CA ALA A 236 -0.84 5.43 -0.49
C ALA A 236 -2.09 6.27 -0.17
N ALA A 237 -1.91 7.54 0.20
CA ALA A 237 -3.03 8.45 0.45
C ALA A 237 -3.81 8.77 -0.83
N ALA A 238 -3.11 9.00 -1.95
CA ALA A 238 -3.73 9.27 -3.25
C ALA A 238 -4.53 8.07 -3.80
N ALA A 239 -3.98 6.87 -3.67
CA ALA A 239 -4.66 5.65 -4.04
C ALA A 239 -5.92 5.41 -3.20
N SER A 240 -5.90 5.83 -1.93
CA SER A 240 -7.03 5.68 -1.00
C SER A 240 -8.17 6.65 -1.29
N SER A 241 -7.88 7.93 -1.54
CA SER A 241 -8.91 8.95 -1.80
C SER A 241 -9.40 9.00 -3.25
N GLY A 242 -8.57 8.60 -4.21
CA GLY A 242 -8.82 8.82 -5.64
C GLY A 242 -8.66 7.62 -6.55
N SER A 243 -8.25 6.45 -6.06
CA SER A 243 -7.82 5.33 -6.92
C SER A 243 -6.66 5.65 -7.86
N VAL A 244 -5.84 6.66 -7.54
CA VAL A 244 -4.62 7.01 -8.29
C VAL A 244 -3.72 5.77 -8.39
N ALA A 245 -3.35 5.40 -9.61
CA ALA A 245 -2.50 4.24 -9.89
C ALA A 245 -1.12 4.63 -10.45
N LEU A 246 -0.94 5.88 -10.85
CA LEU A 246 0.32 6.49 -11.28
C LEU A 246 0.25 8.01 -11.07
N PHE A 247 1.28 8.56 -10.44
CA PHE A 247 1.66 9.96 -10.51
C PHE A 247 3.13 10.09 -10.94
N HIS A 248 3.50 11.24 -11.47
CA HIS A 248 4.88 11.60 -11.80
C HIS A 248 5.36 12.68 -10.82
N ALA A 249 6.42 12.45 -10.05
CA ALA A 249 7.08 13.51 -9.29
C ALA A 249 8.22 14.08 -10.14
N VAL A 250 8.01 15.27 -10.71
CA VAL A 250 8.91 15.85 -11.70
C VAL A 250 10.29 16.12 -11.09
N GLY A 251 11.32 15.60 -11.75
CA GLY A 251 12.72 15.66 -11.30
C GLY A 251 13.11 14.58 -10.29
N ILE A 252 12.17 13.73 -9.84
CA ILE A 252 12.39 12.70 -8.81
C ILE A 252 12.11 11.30 -9.36
N THR A 253 10.93 11.07 -9.93
CA THR A 253 10.53 9.73 -10.40
C THR A 253 11.13 9.38 -11.77
N PRO A 254 11.44 8.10 -12.04
CA PRO A 254 12.23 7.70 -13.20
C PRO A 254 11.68 8.09 -14.58
N GLU A 255 10.35 8.12 -14.73
CA GLU A 255 9.69 8.47 -16.01
C GLU A 255 9.47 9.98 -16.19
N ALA A 256 9.87 10.81 -15.23
CA ALA A 256 9.53 12.23 -15.17
C ALA A 256 10.75 13.10 -14.80
N SER A 257 11.85 12.96 -15.53
CA SER A 257 13.03 13.82 -15.35
C SER A 257 12.71 15.31 -15.57
N THR A 258 11.73 15.59 -16.44
CA THR A 258 11.16 16.92 -16.69
C THR A 258 9.64 16.85 -16.73
N LEU A 259 8.98 18.01 -16.65
CA LEU A 259 7.53 18.09 -16.84
C LEU A 259 7.12 17.66 -18.25
N ASP A 260 7.89 18.02 -19.27
CA ASP A 260 7.66 17.61 -20.66
C ASP A 260 7.70 16.08 -20.83
N ALA A 261 8.64 15.40 -20.16
CA ALA A 261 8.71 13.94 -20.15
C ALA A 261 7.47 13.31 -19.49
N ALA A 262 7.01 13.89 -18.36
CA ALA A 262 5.80 13.43 -17.67
C ALA A 262 4.53 13.61 -18.51
N LEU A 263 4.45 14.68 -19.31
CA LEU A 263 3.35 14.98 -20.23
C LEU A 263 3.49 14.25 -21.58
N GLN A 264 4.63 13.59 -21.84
CA GLN A 264 4.98 12.97 -23.12
C GLN A 264 4.85 13.93 -24.32
N GLY A 265 5.27 15.19 -24.13
CA GLY A 265 5.16 16.24 -25.15
C GLY A 265 3.74 16.78 -25.38
N GLY A 266 2.77 16.34 -24.56
CA GLY A 266 1.42 16.91 -24.53
C GLY A 266 1.31 18.14 -23.62
N GLU A 267 0.10 18.71 -23.55
CA GLU A 267 -0.26 19.79 -22.64
C GLU A 267 -1.20 19.26 -21.54
N PRO A 268 -1.10 19.76 -20.30
CA PRO A 268 -2.01 19.34 -19.24
C PRO A 268 -3.41 19.90 -19.48
N GLU A 269 -4.43 19.09 -19.22
CA GLU A 269 -5.84 19.52 -19.26
C GLU A 269 -6.13 20.52 -18.13
N GLN A 270 -5.44 20.37 -17.00
CA GLN A 270 -5.59 21.25 -15.84
C GLN A 270 -4.25 21.39 -15.11
N THR A 271 -4.00 22.60 -14.60
CA THR A 271 -2.93 22.87 -13.62
C THR A 271 -3.56 23.42 -12.35
N ILE A 272 -3.21 22.85 -11.20
CA ILE A 272 -3.67 23.25 -9.87
C ILE A 272 -2.46 23.65 -9.05
N VAL A 273 -2.44 24.89 -8.56
CA VAL A 273 -1.46 25.32 -7.54
C VAL A 273 -2.00 24.90 -6.18
N VAL A 274 -1.26 24.06 -5.48
CA VAL A 274 -1.63 23.57 -4.15
C VAL A 274 -1.10 24.55 -3.11
N SER A 275 -2.01 25.15 -2.35
CA SER A 275 -1.65 26.05 -1.25
C SER A 275 -1.39 25.29 0.05
N GLU A 276 -0.73 25.92 1.01
CA GLU A 276 -0.63 25.37 2.38
C GLU A 276 -2.03 25.21 3.00
N ALA A 277 -2.94 26.15 2.73
CA ALA A 277 -4.33 26.08 3.18
C ALA A 277 -5.08 24.84 2.67
N ASP A 278 -4.76 24.35 1.47
CA ASP A 278 -5.32 23.09 0.95
C ASP A 278 -4.86 21.89 1.80
N LEU A 279 -3.59 21.85 2.18
CA LEU A 279 -3.04 20.79 3.04
C LEU A 279 -3.63 20.87 4.46
N VAL A 280 -3.79 22.09 4.97
CA VAL A 280 -4.46 22.37 6.25
C VAL A 280 -5.91 21.89 6.25
N ALA A 281 -6.64 22.10 5.15
CA ALA A 281 -8.01 21.62 5.01
C ALA A 281 -8.10 20.09 5.05
N ILE A 282 -7.15 19.38 4.43
CA ILE A 282 -7.07 17.91 4.56
C ILE A 282 -6.75 17.50 6.00
N HIS A 283 -5.80 18.18 6.65
CA HIS A 283 -5.47 17.90 8.05
C HIS A 283 -6.69 18.09 8.97
N HIS A 284 -7.47 19.18 8.80
CA HIS A 284 -8.69 19.41 9.58
C HIS A 284 -9.78 18.36 9.30
N LYS A 285 -9.89 17.87 8.07
CA LYS A 285 -10.86 16.81 7.72
C LYS A 285 -10.64 15.54 8.55
N TRP A 286 -9.40 15.18 8.86
CA TRP A 286 -9.07 14.03 9.70
C TRP A 286 -8.97 14.33 11.20
N ASN A 287 -9.12 15.60 11.59
CA ASN A 287 -9.02 16.05 12.97
C ASN A 287 -10.26 16.86 13.39
N ASP A 288 -11.45 16.44 12.94
CA ASP A 288 -12.69 17.13 13.28
C ASP A 288 -12.99 17.09 14.79
N ALA A 289 -14.03 17.78 15.25
CA ALA A 289 -14.38 17.84 16.68
C ALA A 289 -14.65 16.46 17.35
N ARG A 290 -14.88 15.39 16.57
CA ARG A 290 -15.01 14.01 17.07
C ARG A 290 -13.67 13.42 17.52
N SER A 291 -12.58 14.12 17.21
CA SER A 291 -11.20 13.80 17.59
C SER A 291 -10.82 14.38 18.96
N SER A 292 -11.81 14.79 19.77
CA SER A 292 -11.61 15.27 21.13
C SER A 292 -11.87 14.15 22.14
N GLY A 293 -10.88 13.85 22.99
CA GLY A 293 -11.00 12.80 24.01
C GLY A 293 -9.66 12.18 24.41
N PRO A 294 -9.68 11.24 25.37
CA PRO A 294 -8.50 10.47 25.73
C PRO A 294 -8.07 9.60 24.54
N LEU A 295 -6.76 9.53 24.31
CA LEU A 295 -6.19 8.77 23.22
C LEU A 295 -6.20 7.27 23.56
N ALA A 296 -6.86 6.45 22.75
CA ALA A 296 -6.90 5.01 22.93
C ALA A 296 -5.62 4.34 22.43
N ALA A 297 -5.11 4.77 21.27
CA ALA A 297 -3.89 4.24 20.69
C ALA A 297 -3.21 5.22 19.71
N ILE A 298 -1.94 4.95 19.43
CA ILE A 298 -1.27 5.35 18.20
C ILE A 298 -1.19 4.14 17.26
N SER A 299 -1.40 4.35 15.96
CA SER A 299 -1.18 3.31 14.96
C SER A 299 -0.41 3.84 13.75
N LEU A 300 0.80 3.34 13.53
CA LEU A 300 1.67 3.69 12.40
C LEU A 300 1.92 2.47 11.51
N GLY A 301 2.45 2.66 10.30
CA GLY A 301 2.80 1.53 9.42
C GLY A 301 1.72 1.12 8.42
N THR A 302 0.98 2.07 7.85
CA THR A 302 0.10 1.78 6.72
C THR A 302 0.37 2.77 5.59
N PRO A 303 1.18 2.45 4.58
CA PRO A 303 1.80 1.15 4.31
C PRO A 303 2.86 0.75 5.34
N HIS A 304 3.20 -0.54 5.36
CA HIS A 304 4.16 -1.13 6.31
C HIS A 304 5.45 -0.32 6.44
N PHE A 305 5.88 -0.10 7.68
CA PHE A 305 7.04 0.74 8.00
C PHE A 305 8.34 0.22 7.39
N SER A 306 9.20 1.15 6.99
CA SER A 306 10.57 0.90 6.56
C SER A 306 11.54 0.87 7.75
N VAL A 307 12.74 0.35 7.54
CA VAL A 307 13.83 0.42 8.55
C VAL A 307 14.15 1.88 8.92
N ASN A 308 14.13 2.79 7.94
CA ASN A 308 14.44 4.20 8.19
C ASN A 308 13.36 4.89 9.04
N GLU A 309 12.09 4.54 8.85
CA GLU A 309 11.00 5.01 9.71
C GLU A 309 11.17 4.50 11.14
N PHE A 310 11.58 3.23 11.34
CA PHE A 310 11.90 2.72 12.68
C PHE A 310 13.07 3.45 13.34
N ARG A 311 14.15 3.74 12.60
CA ARG A 311 15.29 4.54 13.12
C ARG A 311 14.84 5.94 13.52
N ARG A 312 14.00 6.60 12.71
CA ARG A 312 13.41 7.91 13.05
C ARG A 312 12.54 7.81 14.30
N LEU A 313 11.70 6.78 14.40
CA LEU A 313 10.84 6.53 15.55
C LEU A 313 11.66 6.35 16.84
N ALA A 314 12.69 5.52 16.80
CA ALA A 314 13.58 5.28 17.94
C ALA A 314 14.22 6.58 18.44
N LYS A 315 14.71 7.43 17.53
CA LYS A 315 15.26 8.75 17.86
C LYS A 315 14.22 9.68 18.49
N LEU A 316 12.97 9.67 18.03
CA LEU A 316 11.90 10.47 18.64
C LEU A 316 11.56 10.00 20.07
N PHE A 317 11.67 8.70 20.33
CA PHE A 317 11.44 8.12 21.66
C PHE A 317 12.53 8.51 22.68
N GLU A 318 13.76 8.80 22.26
CA GLU A 318 14.86 9.25 23.14
C GLU A 318 14.54 10.57 23.85
N SER A 319 13.81 11.46 23.17
CA SER A 319 13.42 12.78 23.70
C SER A 319 12.32 12.71 24.78
N HIS A 320 11.73 11.54 25.00
CA HIS A 320 10.59 11.38 25.91
C HIS A 320 10.94 10.43 27.05
N LYS A 321 10.48 10.74 28.26
CA LYS A 321 10.69 9.94 29.48
C LYS A 321 9.36 9.37 29.98
N GLY A 322 9.43 8.25 30.68
CA GLY A 322 8.28 7.58 31.28
C GLY A 322 7.61 6.56 30.36
N PRO A 323 6.53 5.91 30.83
CA PRO A 323 5.77 4.95 30.04
C PRO A 323 4.80 5.67 29.07
N LEU A 324 4.40 4.95 28.02
CA LEU A 324 3.30 5.39 27.15
C LEU A 324 1.99 5.43 27.95
N ARG A 325 1.12 6.39 27.64
CA ARG A 325 -0.20 6.56 28.27
C ARG A 325 -1.35 5.93 27.47
N CYS A 326 -1.05 5.42 26.28
CA CYS A 326 -1.96 4.68 25.41
C CYS A 326 -1.20 3.53 24.73
N ASP A 327 -1.91 2.63 24.05
CA ASP A 327 -1.25 1.63 23.20
C ASP A 327 -0.53 2.30 22.02
N PHE A 328 0.52 1.66 21.51
CA PHE A 328 1.26 2.16 20.36
C PHE A 328 1.60 1.00 19.43
N TYR A 329 0.99 0.98 18.25
CA TYR A 329 1.17 -0.08 17.25
C TYR A 329 2.00 0.43 16.07
N VAL A 330 2.92 -0.40 15.58
CA VAL A 330 3.67 -0.16 14.35
C VAL A 330 3.61 -1.40 13.47
N ASN A 331 2.93 -1.28 12.33
CA ASN A 331 2.80 -2.36 11.35
C ASN A 331 4.03 -2.38 10.42
N THR A 332 4.62 -3.56 10.22
CA THR A 332 5.73 -3.76 9.28
C THR A 332 5.72 -5.16 8.68
N ASN A 333 6.72 -5.48 7.86
CA ASN A 333 6.88 -6.80 7.26
C ASN A 333 7.99 -7.60 7.94
N ARG A 334 8.00 -8.92 7.72
CA ARG A 334 8.97 -9.84 8.33
C ARG A 334 10.43 -9.50 8.00
N TYR A 335 10.69 -9.03 6.79
CA TYR A 335 12.04 -8.66 6.36
C TYR A 335 12.55 -7.43 7.12
N VAL A 336 11.73 -6.39 7.23
CA VAL A 336 12.07 -5.20 8.02
C VAL A 336 12.18 -5.52 9.50
N LEU A 337 11.27 -6.34 10.05
CA LEU A 337 11.34 -6.82 11.44
C LEU A 337 12.70 -7.48 11.72
N TRP A 338 13.11 -8.43 10.87
CA TRP A 338 14.43 -9.07 10.98
C TRP A 338 15.57 -8.05 10.96
N GLN A 339 15.56 -7.07 10.06
CA GLN A 339 16.62 -6.05 10.00
C GLN A 339 16.70 -5.20 11.27
N ILE A 340 15.55 -4.79 11.83
CA ILE A 340 15.53 -3.96 13.04
C ILE A 340 15.83 -4.78 14.31
N GLU A 341 15.62 -6.10 14.29
CA GLU A 341 16.06 -7.01 15.35
C GLU A 341 17.58 -7.13 15.38
N GLU A 342 18.22 -7.28 14.22
CA GLU A 342 19.69 -7.28 14.10
C GLU A 342 20.32 -5.95 14.58
N GLU A 343 19.62 -4.83 14.41
CA GLU A 343 20.03 -3.51 14.92
C GLU A 343 19.70 -3.29 16.41
N GLY A 344 18.98 -4.22 17.07
CA GLY A 344 18.50 -4.06 18.45
C GLY A 344 17.35 -3.05 18.63
N LEU A 345 16.88 -2.45 17.53
CA LEU A 345 15.82 -1.44 17.52
C LEU A 345 14.46 -2.03 17.90
N ALA A 346 14.17 -3.26 17.47
CA ALA A 346 12.92 -3.93 17.83
C ALA A 346 12.79 -4.07 19.35
N GLN A 347 13.83 -4.57 20.02
CA GLN A 347 13.85 -4.78 21.47
C GLN A 347 13.83 -3.43 22.21
N GLN A 348 14.57 -2.43 21.71
CA GLN A 348 14.54 -1.08 22.26
C GLN A 348 13.11 -0.51 22.27
N LEU A 349 12.41 -0.54 21.13
CA LEU A 349 11.06 0.00 21.01
C LEU A 349 10.03 -0.83 21.80
N ALA A 350 10.13 -2.15 21.76
CA ALA A 350 9.26 -3.05 22.53
C ALA A 350 9.39 -2.81 24.04
N SER A 351 10.61 -2.61 24.56
CA SER A 351 10.85 -2.28 25.96
C SER A 351 10.22 -0.94 26.39
N ARG A 352 9.94 -0.07 25.41
CA ARG A 352 9.26 1.23 25.59
C ARG A 352 7.75 1.15 25.38
N GLY A 353 7.19 -0.04 25.19
CA GLY A 353 5.76 -0.28 25.05
C GLY A 353 5.22 -0.22 23.61
N VAL A 354 6.09 -0.19 22.60
CA VAL A 354 5.68 -0.28 21.19
C VAL A 354 5.36 -1.72 20.83
N GLN A 355 4.16 -1.95 20.32
CA GLN A 355 3.72 -3.21 19.76
C GLN A 355 4.03 -3.24 18.26
N ILE A 356 5.01 -4.04 17.85
CA ILE A 356 5.28 -4.29 16.44
C ILE A 356 4.32 -5.38 15.95
N VAL A 357 3.68 -5.14 14.81
CA VAL A 357 2.70 -6.05 14.20
C VAL A 357 3.19 -6.40 12.80
N VAL A 358 3.21 -7.69 12.46
CA VAL A 358 3.61 -8.16 11.13
C VAL A 358 2.50 -8.97 10.46
N ASP A 359 2.69 -9.27 9.18
CA ASP A 359 1.78 -9.97 8.27
C ASP A 359 0.40 -9.33 8.06
N THR A 360 0.06 -8.31 8.84
CA THR A 360 -1.28 -7.71 8.87
C THR A 360 -1.26 -6.23 9.26
N CYS A 361 -2.40 -5.57 9.06
CA CYS A 361 -2.62 -4.15 9.36
C CYS A 361 -3.66 -3.97 10.47
N THR A 362 -3.45 -2.98 11.36
CA THR A 362 -4.37 -2.70 12.48
C THR A 362 -5.71 -2.11 12.06
N TYR A 363 -5.81 -1.51 10.85
CA TYR A 363 -7.07 -0.94 10.35
C TYR A 363 -8.04 -1.98 9.76
N ILE A 364 -7.66 -3.26 9.72
CA ILE A 364 -8.48 -4.32 9.13
C ILE A 364 -8.58 -5.55 10.04
N THR A 365 -7.47 -5.97 10.65
CA THR A 365 -7.44 -7.16 11.48
C THR A 365 -7.65 -6.78 12.95
N PRO A 366 -8.45 -7.55 13.72
CA PRO A 366 -8.68 -7.30 15.14
C PRO A 366 -7.44 -7.62 15.98
N VAL A 367 -6.46 -6.71 15.95
CA VAL A 367 -5.21 -6.74 16.73
C VAL A 367 -5.28 -5.77 17.92
N MET A 368 -5.90 -4.61 17.70
CA MET A 368 -5.94 -3.53 18.68
C MET A 368 -6.74 -3.93 19.92
N LYS A 369 -6.20 -3.63 21.12
CA LYS A 369 -6.89 -3.90 22.40
C LYS A 369 -8.15 -3.07 22.56
N GLN A 370 -8.11 -1.81 22.11
CA GLN A 370 -9.23 -0.89 22.16
C GLN A 370 -9.54 -0.37 20.77
N ILE A 371 -10.74 -0.69 20.28
CA ILE A 371 -11.28 -0.22 19.00
C ILE A 371 -12.41 0.82 19.19
N LYS A 372 -12.82 1.07 20.43
CA LYS A 372 -13.74 2.15 20.78
C LYS A 372 -12.94 3.32 21.32
N GLY A 373 -12.74 4.34 20.49
CA GLY A 373 -12.09 5.57 20.92
C GLY A 373 -11.29 6.25 19.81
N LEU A 374 -10.54 7.24 20.25
CA LEU A 374 -9.68 8.06 19.40
C LEU A 374 -8.34 7.38 19.16
N VAL A 375 -7.98 7.20 17.89
CA VAL A 375 -6.69 6.64 17.49
C VAL A 375 -5.97 7.65 16.62
N MET A 376 -4.70 7.92 16.93
CA MET A 376 -3.90 8.85 16.15
C MET A 376 -2.93 8.11 15.21
N THR A 377 -2.74 8.64 14.00
CA THR A 377 -1.86 8.07 12.99
C THR A 377 -1.17 9.16 12.16
N ASN A 378 -0.03 8.83 11.55
CA ASN A 378 0.58 9.64 10.48
C ASN A 378 0.30 9.10 9.08
N SER A 379 -0.54 8.07 8.96
CA SER A 379 -0.92 7.47 7.68
C SER A 379 -2.23 8.04 7.17
N GLY A 380 -2.20 8.64 5.97
CA GLY A 380 -3.42 9.06 5.28
C GLY A 380 -4.32 7.88 4.89
N LYS A 381 -3.74 6.71 4.57
CA LYS A 381 -4.49 5.48 4.24
C LYS A 381 -5.21 4.92 5.46
N TRP A 382 -4.52 4.85 6.60
CA TRP A 382 -5.12 4.41 7.88
C TRP A 382 -6.22 5.38 8.31
N ALA A 383 -5.94 6.68 8.29
CA ALA A 383 -6.90 7.73 8.62
C ALA A 383 -8.16 7.69 7.73
N HIS A 384 -8.01 7.28 6.47
CA HIS A 384 -9.13 7.14 5.55
C HIS A 384 -10.00 5.91 5.82
N TYR A 385 -9.41 4.72 6.00
CA TYR A 385 -10.17 3.46 6.07
C TYR A 385 -10.56 3.02 7.48
N ALA A 386 -9.74 3.29 8.50
CA ALA A 386 -9.97 2.76 9.84
C ALA A 386 -11.34 3.12 10.45
N PRO A 387 -11.90 4.36 10.29
CA PRO A 387 -13.22 4.68 10.82
C PRO A 387 -14.33 3.76 10.29
N ALA A 388 -14.29 3.47 8.99
CA ALA A 388 -15.29 2.62 8.35
C ALA A 388 -15.08 1.13 8.68
N ASN A 389 -13.83 0.69 8.74
CA ASN A 389 -13.49 -0.72 8.92
C ASN A 389 -13.64 -1.20 10.37
N ILE A 390 -13.19 -0.41 11.34
CA ILE A 390 -13.09 -0.82 12.75
C ILE A 390 -13.82 0.11 13.72
N GLY A 391 -14.49 1.16 13.23
CA GLY A 391 -15.40 2.00 14.03
C GLY A 391 -14.73 2.99 14.98
N VAL A 392 -13.43 3.27 14.79
CA VAL A 392 -12.66 4.24 15.58
C VAL A 392 -12.92 5.68 15.14
N THR A 393 -12.63 6.66 16.01
CA THR A 393 -12.39 8.04 15.58
C THR A 393 -10.90 8.24 15.31
N VAL A 394 -10.57 9.07 14.33
CA VAL A 394 -9.19 9.29 13.89
C VAL A 394 -8.73 10.67 14.36
N ALA A 395 -7.48 10.76 14.81
CA ALA A 395 -6.68 11.97 14.74
C ALA A 395 -5.52 11.73 13.77
N PHE A 396 -5.11 12.75 13.05
CA PHE A 396 -4.02 12.68 12.08
C PHE A 396 -2.94 13.71 12.41
N GLY A 397 -1.68 13.33 12.32
CA GLY A 397 -0.55 14.25 12.51
C GLY A 397 0.76 13.62 12.08
N SER A 398 1.86 14.35 12.23
CA SER A 398 3.21 13.83 11.97
C SER A 398 3.61 12.72 12.95
N MET A 399 4.64 11.95 12.60
CA MET A 399 5.24 10.97 13.50
C MET A 399 5.68 11.60 14.83
N THR A 400 6.25 12.81 14.78
CA THR A 400 6.64 13.57 15.98
C THR A 400 5.46 13.85 16.89
N GLU A 401 4.34 14.32 16.32
CA GLU A 401 3.11 14.60 17.07
C GLU A 401 2.48 13.31 17.62
N CYS A 402 2.51 12.21 16.87
CA CYS A 402 2.05 10.90 17.34
C CYS A 402 2.84 10.43 18.55
N VAL A 403 4.18 10.51 18.51
CA VAL A 403 5.05 10.13 19.64
C VAL A 403 4.76 11.00 20.85
N ARG A 404 4.73 12.33 20.70
CA ARG A 404 4.40 13.26 21.79
C ARG A 404 3.04 12.94 22.41
N SER A 405 2.02 12.73 21.57
CA SER A 405 0.65 12.42 22.01
C SER A 405 0.57 11.11 22.81
N ALA A 406 1.41 10.12 22.47
CA ALA A 406 1.46 8.85 23.20
C ALA A 406 1.99 9.00 24.63
N PHE A 407 2.96 9.87 24.86
CA PHE A 407 3.49 10.16 26.20
C PHE A 407 2.60 11.09 27.02
N GLU A 408 1.83 11.97 26.35
CA GLU A 408 0.88 12.90 26.99
C GLU A 408 -0.52 12.28 27.21
N GLY A 409 -0.87 11.21 26.50
CA GLY A 409 -2.15 10.50 26.62
C GLY A 409 -3.35 11.24 26.00
N ARG A 410 -3.07 12.25 25.19
CA ARG A 410 -4.04 13.10 24.48
C ARG A 410 -3.43 13.56 23.17
N VAL A 411 -4.28 13.96 22.22
CA VAL A 411 -3.81 14.51 20.95
C VAL A 411 -3.05 15.82 21.19
N CYS A 412 -1.82 15.87 20.69
CA CYS A 412 -0.92 17.01 20.74
C CYS A 412 -0.47 17.35 19.31
N THR A 413 -1.20 18.22 18.63
CA THR A 413 -0.84 18.77 17.32
C THR A 413 -0.28 20.17 17.47
N ASP A 414 0.73 20.51 16.68
CA ASP A 414 1.15 21.90 16.50
C ASP A 414 0.16 22.56 15.53
N GLU A 415 -0.18 23.84 15.70
CA GLU A 415 -1.00 24.52 14.68
C GLU A 415 -0.22 24.56 13.35
N LEU A 416 -0.90 24.28 12.23
CA LEU A 416 -0.36 24.64 10.91
C LEU A 416 -0.40 26.17 10.85
N ALA A 417 0.76 26.81 10.76
CA ALA A 417 0.82 28.24 10.50
C ALA A 417 0.02 28.48 9.21
N GLY A 418 -1.02 29.31 9.33
CA GLY A 418 -1.94 29.63 8.24
C GLY A 418 -1.42 30.72 7.33
#